data_AF-A0A8J2VYW4-F1
#
_entry.id   AF-A0A8J2VYW4-F1
#
_cell.length_a   1.000
_cell.length_b   1.000
_cell.length_c   1.000
_cell.angle_alpha   90.00
_cell.angle_beta   90.00
_cell.angle_gamma   90.00
#
_symmetry.space_group_name_H-M   'P 1'
#
loop_
_entity.id
_entity.type
_entity.pdbx_description
1 polymer ?
#
loop_
_entity_poly.entity_id
_entity_poly.type
_entity_poly.pdbx_seq_one_letter_code
_entity_poly.pdbx_strand_id
1 'polypeptide(L)'
;MTNKAIDIGFLEEKSNWLLHPRFFPSKVGGKPAWLDLKNLPNPSELTCKRCNDPLIFLCQVYSPYEEKDECFHRTIFIFICKKGSCCQANDSDNFLVLRCQIPRKNDYYSFGPNEADVDEQTDPPNSNFVVTEGAKSLLFKEWELMVDEEDEEDPTTVDTNQEMEKLRKMIAEKKAGTMENLSEKELEQYTGSMPEDKVFNKFSKRIARHPDQVLRYDRGGIPLWITTNTGNSPIPNCKYCNGERHFEFQIMPQLLNFINVGIEFNSIDWGVLAVYTCKESCNEGPAYKEEFLIKQDLTT
;
A
#
# COMPACT_ATOMS: atom_id res chain seq x y z
N MET A 1 -25.72 11.94 -0.03
CA MET A 1 -24.39 11.32 -0.03
C MET A 1 -24.38 10.41 -1.25
N THR A 2 -23.77 10.85 -2.34
CA THR A 2 -23.58 10.01 -3.53
C THR A 2 -22.70 8.85 -3.10
N ASN A 3 -23.24 7.63 -3.18
CA ASN A 3 -22.51 6.39 -2.87
C ASN A 3 -21.42 6.28 -3.93
N LYS A 4 -20.21 6.78 -3.63
CA LYS A 4 -19.06 6.60 -4.51
C LYS A 4 -18.63 5.15 -4.32
N ALA A 5 -18.55 4.42 -5.43
CA ALA A 5 -18.10 3.04 -5.39
C ALA A 5 -16.66 2.99 -4.84
N ILE A 6 -16.37 1.95 -4.05
CA ILE A 6 -15.06 1.70 -3.48
C ILE A 6 -14.35 0.77 -4.45
N ASP A 7 -13.09 1.05 -4.79
CA ASP A 7 -12.32 0.12 -5.61
C ASP A 7 -11.48 -0.80 -4.70
N ILE A 8 -11.31 -2.04 -5.10
CA ILE A 8 -10.47 -3.03 -4.43
C ILE A 8 -9.38 -3.53 -5.38
N GLY A 9 -8.21 -3.83 -4.83
CA GLY A 9 -7.07 -4.25 -5.63
C GLY A 9 -6.61 -5.68 -5.36
N PHE A 10 -6.14 -6.35 -6.42
CA PHE A 10 -5.62 -7.72 -6.43
C PHE A 10 -4.27 -7.77 -7.11
N LEU A 11 -3.47 -8.80 -6.80
CA LEU A 11 -2.16 -8.99 -7.42
C LEU A 11 -2.18 -10.05 -8.50
N GLU A 12 -1.62 -9.71 -9.65
CA GLU A 12 -1.43 -10.63 -10.78
C GLU A 12 0.04 -10.68 -11.20
N GLU A 13 0.46 -11.85 -11.70
CA GLU A 13 1.76 -11.96 -12.39
C GLU A 13 1.60 -11.43 -13.81
N LYS A 14 2.33 -10.36 -14.16
CA LYS A 14 2.44 -9.87 -15.53
C LYS A 14 3.89 -9.76 -15.96
N SER A 15 4.09 -9.72 -17.28
CA SER A 15 5.41 -9.50 -17.87
C SER A 15 5.97 -8.13 -17.48
N ASN A 16 7.24 -8.08 -17.07
CA ASN A 16 7.90 -6.89 -16.52
C ASN A 16 7.82 -5.65 -17.43
N TRP A 17 7.71 -5.81 -18.75
CA TRP A 17 7.63 -4.69 -19.69
C TRP A 17 6.32 -3.89 -19.56
N LEU A 18 5.22 -4.52 -19.14
CA LEU A 18 3.95 -3.83 -18.84
C LEU A 18 4.04 -2.97 -17.58
N LEU A 19 5.02 -3.24 -16.71
CA LEU A 19 5.28 -2.49 -15.48
C LEU A 19 6.27 -1.33 -15.68
N HIS A 20 6.50 -0.94 -16.93
CA HIS A 20 7.32 0.22 -17.28
C HIS A 20 6.58 1.53 -17.00
N PRO A 21 7.27 2.61 -16.57
CA PRO A 21 6.66 3.92 -16.30
C PRO A 21 5.74 4.46 -17.40
N ARG A 22 5.99 4.12 -18.67
CA ARG A 22 5.17 4.55 -19.82
C ARG A 22 3.71 4.08 -19.76
N PHE A 23 3.42 3.03 -19.00
CA PHE A 23 2.09 2.46 -18.84
C PHE A 23 1.42 2.89 -17.52
N PHE A 24 2.04 3.78 -16.74
CA PHE A 24 1.51 4.25 -15.46
C PHE A 24 1.04 3.12 -14.51
N PRO A 25 1.88 2.12 -14.23
CA PRO A 25 1.44 0.93 -13.53
C PRO A 25 1.12 1.22 -12.05
N SER A 26 0.07 0.57 -11.56
CA SER A 26 -0.07 0.21 -10.15
C SER A 26 0.64 -1.12 -9.95
N LYS A 27 1.55 -1.21 -8.96
CA LYS A 27 2.40 -2.39 -8.79
C LYS A 27 2.94 -2.53 -7.37
N VAL A 28 3.35 -3.75 -7.02
CA VAL A 28 4.04 -4.10 -5.78
C VAL A 28 5.43 -4.61 -6.11
N GLY A 29 6.43 -4.23 -5.31
CA GLY A 29 7.79 -4.73 -5.42
C GLY A 29 8.53 -4.33 -6.70
N GLY A 30 9.70 -4.93 -6.91
CA GLY A 30 10.63 -4.53 -7.95
C GLY A 30 11.18 -3.11 -7.74
N LYS A 31 11.40 -2.38 -8.84
CA LYS A 31 11.84 -0.97 -8.79
C LYS A 31 10.63 -0.03 -8.93
N PRO A 32 10.67 1.17 -8.31
CA PRO A 32 9.65 2.18 -8.54
C PRO A 32 9.64 2.57 -10.02
N ALA A 33 8.45 2.57 -10.61
CA ALA A 33 8.22 3.16 -11.92
C ALA A 33 7.92 4.65 -11.73
N TRP A 34 9.00 5.43 -11.67
CA TRP A 34 8.97 6.88 -11.41
C TRP A 34 8.16 7.66 -12.45
N LEU A 35 7.40 8.66 -11.98
CA LEU A 35 6.53 9.49 -12.80
C LEU A 35 7.23 10.75 -13.36
N ASP A 36 7.94 11.52 -12.53
CA ASP A 36 8.76 12.64 -13.02
C ASP A 36 10.21 12.17 -13.19
N LEU A 37 10.60 11.93 -14.44
CA LEU A 37 11.92 11.37 -14.78
C LEU A 37 13.07 12.39 -14.68
N LYS A 38 12.79 13.70 -14.57
CA LYS A 38 13.83 14.73 -14.41
C LYS A 38 14.12 15.04 -12.94
N ASN A 39 13.07 15.08 -12.11
CA ASN A 39 13.17 15.58 -10.73
C ASN A 39 13.06 14.46 -9.69
N LEU A 40 13.88 13.41 -9.84
CA LEU A 40 13.86 12.24 -8.96
C LEU A 40 14.27 12.60 -7.51
N PRO A 41 13.73 11.89 -6.48
CA PRO A 41 14.18 12.07 -5.10
C PRO A 41 15.66 11.70 -4.94
N ASN A 42 16.38 12.46 -4.12
CA ASN A 42 17.75 12.12 -3.78
C ASN A 42 17.79 10.88 -2.88
N PRO A 43 18.88 10.08 -2.89
CA PRO A 43 19.01 8.93 -2.01
C PRO A 43 18.84 9.25 -0.52
N SER A 44 19.26 10.44 -0.08
CA SER A 44 19.09 10.93 1.29
C SER A 44 17.63 11.23 1.67
N GLU A 45 16.75 11.41 0.69
CA GLU A 45 15.31 11.60 0.91
C GLU A 45 14.57 10.25 0.99
N LEU A 46 15.25 9.14 0.65
CA LEU A 46 14.72 7.78 0.65
C LEU A 46 15.33 6.93 1.77
N THR A 47 15.55 7.53 2.95
CA THR A 47 16.13 6.84 4.12
C THR A 47 15.13 6.69 5.26
N CYS A 48 15.26 5.60 6.02
CA CYS A 48 14.45 5.33 7.20
C CYS A 48 14.70 6.38 8.29
N LYS A 49 13.63 6.95 8.86
CA LYS A 49 13.73 7.97 9.92
C LYS A 49 14.35 7.43 11.22
N ARG A 50 14.35 6.10 11.40
CA ARG A 50 14.86 5.42 12.60
C ARG A 50 16.34 5.04 12.50
N CYS A 51 16.73 4.37 11.41
CA CYS A 51 18.08 3.84 11.26
C CYS A 51 18.94 4.56 10.20
N ASN A 52 18.34 5.45 9.40
CA ASN A 52 18.97 6.15 8.27
C ASN A 52 19.44 5.25 7.10
N ASP A 53 19.15 3.95 7.14
CA ASP A 53 19.38 3.08 5.99
C ASP A 53 18.42 3.40 4.84
N PRO A 54 18.82 3.11 3.58
CA PRO A 54 17.94 3.22 2.43
C PRO A 54 16.66 2.40 2.61
N LEU A 55 15.54 3.01 2.26
CA LEU A 55 14.24 2.35 2.22
C LEU A 55 14.11 1.50 0.96
N ILE A 56 13.29 0.45 1.05
CA ILE A 56 13.00 -0.45 -0.06
C ILE A 56 11.61 -0.13 -0.59
N PHE A 57 11.47 -0.09 -1.91
CA PHE A 57 10.19 0.14 -2.57
C PHE A 57 9.20 -0.98 -2.24
N LEU A 58 8.05 -0.64 -1.67
CA LEU A 58 6.97 -1.58 -1.33
C LEU A 58 5.97 -1.67 -2.48
N CYS A 59 5.35 -0.55 -2.84
CA CYS A 59 4.35 -0.49 -3.91
C CYS A 59 4.14 0.94 -4.42
N GLN A 60 3.44 1.04 -5.55
CA GLN A 60 2.90 2.29 -6.05
C GLN A 60 1.47 2.11 -6.56
N VAL A 61 0.67 3.15 -6.41
CA VAL A 61 -0.71 3.20 -6.90
C VAL A 61 -0.83 4.39 -7.84
N TYR A 62 -1.14 4.12 -9.11
CA TYR A 62 -1.54 5.16 -10.06
C TYR A 62 -2.99 5.56 -9.80
N SER A 63 -3.21 6.85 -9.62
CA SER A 63 -4.47 7.45 -9.18
C SER A 63 -4.66 8.76 -9.94
N PRO A 64 -5.14 8.71 -11.20
CA PRO A 64 -5.31 9.91 -11.99
C PRO A 64 -6.32 10.85 -11.35
N TYR A 65 -6.08 12.16 -11.47
CA TYR A 65 -6.97 13.18 -10.93
C TYR A 65 -7.56 14.05 -12.04
N GLU A 66 -8.72 13.62 -12.53
CA GLU A 66 -9.37 14.21 -13.71
C GLU A 66 -9.90 15.63 -13.50
N GLU A 67 -10.11 16.05 -12.26
CA GLU A 67 -10.67 17.38 -11.94
C GLU A 67 -9.68 18.52 -12.23
N LYS A 68 -8.38 18.23 -12.34
CA LYS A 68 -7.33 19.24 -12.53
C LYS A 68 -6.25 18.71 -13.49
N ASP A 69 -6.25 19.25 -14.71
CA ASP A 69 -5.31 18.86 -15.78
C ASP A 69 -3.84 18.97 -15.39
N GLU A 70 -3.49 19.93 -14.52
CA GLU A 70 -2.13 20.17 -14.02
C GLU A 70 -1.59 19.03 -13.15
N CYS A 71 -2.46 18.17 -12.63
CA CYS A 71 -2.11 17.03 -11.78
C CYS A 71 -2.82 15.75 -12.19
N PHE A 72 -3.14 15.65 -13.48
CA PHE A 72 -3.88 14.53 -14.05
C PHE A 72 -3.18 13.19 -13.78
N HIS A 73 -1.91 13.04 -14.18
CA HIS A 73 -1.17 11.84 -13.86
C HIS A 73 -0.64 11.97 -12.44
N ARG A 74 -1.05 11.07 -11.57
CA ARG A 74 -0.67 11.12 -10.17
C ARG A 74 -0.41 9.71 -9.67
N THR A 75 0.71 9.54 -9.00
CA THR A 75 1.17 8.25 -8.49
C THR A 75 1.64 8.43 -7.06
N ILE A 76 1.22 7.51 -6.20
CA ILE A 76 1.63 7.46 -4.80
C ILE A 76 2.54 6.26 -4.62
N PHE A 77 3.73 6.50 -4.10
CA PHE A 77 4.78 5.53 -3.87
C PHE A 77 4.92 5.29 -2.38
N ILE A 78 5.13 4.03 -1.99
CA ILE A 78 5.34 3.63 -0.60
C ILE A 78 6.66 2.88 -0.51
N PHE A 79 7.48 3.28 0.44
CA PHE A 79 8.76 2.66 0.77
C PHE A 79 8.75 2.22 2.24
N ILE A 80 9.53 1.18 2.55
CA ILE A 80 9.60 0.59 3.88
C ILE A 80 11.04 0.17 4.24
N CYS A 81 11.41 0.32 5.51
CA CYS A 81 12.62 -0.27 6.07
C CYS A 81 12.34 -1.71 6.52
N LYS A 82 13.16 -2.66 6.05
CA LYS A 82 13.04 -4.09 6.43
C LYS A 82 13.70 -4.46 7.77
N LYS A 83 14.40 -3.52 8.41
CA LYS A 83 15.10 -3.80 9.68
C LYS A 83 14.10 -3.94 10.80
N GLY A 84 14.13 -5.06 11.51
CA GLY A 84 13.10 -5.31 12.51
C GLY A 84 13.09 -4.40 13.72
N SER A 85 14.24 -3.86 14.09
CA SER A 85 14.31 -2.82 15.11
C SER A 85 13.54 -1.55 14.73
N CYS A 86 13.28 -1.31 13.44
CA CYS A 86 12.54 -0.15 12.96
C CYS A 86 11.03 -0.40 12.89
N CYS A 87 10.58 -1.66 12.88
CA CYS A 87 9.18 -2.02 12.76
C CYS A 87 8.52 -2.03 14.14
N GLN A 88 8.10 -0.85 14.60
CA GLN A 88 7.43 -0.68 15.89
C GLN A 88 5.91 -0.82 15.73
N ALA A 89 5.24 -1.21 16.83
CA ALA A 89 3.80 -1.39 16.85
C ALA A 89 3.07 -0.05 16.73
N ASN A 90 2.09 0.02 15.83
CA ASN A 90 1.26 1.19 15.52
C ASN A 90 2.05 2.46 15.21
N ASP A 91 3.23 2.29 14.63
CA ASP A 91 4.14 3.35 14.24
C ASP A 91 4.58 3.19 12.79
N SER A 92 4.62 4.29 12.06
CA SER A 92 4.90 4.32 10.63
C SER A 92 6.22 5.01 10.27
N ASP A 93 7.13 5.26 11.21
CA ASP A 93 8.39 5.98 10.93
C ASP A 93 9.37 5.16 10.08
N ASN A 94 9.17 3.84 10.00
CA ASN A 94 9.89 2.98 9.07
C ASN A 94 9.30 3.01 7.64
N PHE A 95 8.21 3.75 7.42
CA PHE A 95 7.61 3.96 6.10
C PHE A 95 7.89 5.37 5.58
N LEU A 96 7.84 5.50 4.26
CA LEU A 96 7.82 6.78 3.56
C LEU A 96 6.77 6.70 2.45
N VAL A 97 5.90 7.71 2.38
CA VAL A 97 4.93 7.86 1.31
C VAL A 97 5.25 9.10 0.50
N LEU A 98 5.38 8.95 -0.81
CA LEU A 98 5.61 10.05 -1.74
C LEU A 98 4.49 10.12 -2.76
N ARG A 99 3.92 11.30 -2.98
CA ARG A 99 3.05 11.60 -4.12
C ARG A 99 3.86 12.33 -5.18
N CYS A 100 3.78 11.86 -6.42
CA CYS A 100 4.21 12.61 -7.59
C CYS A 100 3.00 12.89 -8.48
N GLN A 101 3.00 14.03 -9.15
CA GLN A 101 2.00 14.31 -10.16
C GLN A 101 2.57 15.20 -11.26
N ILE A 102 2.06 15.02 -12.47
CA ILE A 102 2.43 15.80 -13.65
C ILE A 102 1.16 16.11 -14.46
N PRO A 103 1.19 17.18 -15.28
CA PRO A 103 0.06 17.50 -16.13
C PRO A 103 -0.21 16.41 -17.17
N ARG A 104 -1.46 16.32 -17.64
CA ARG A 104 -1.85 15.38 -18.71
C ARG A 104 -0.99 15.55 -19.97
N LYS A 105 -0.77 16.79 -20.38
CA LYS A 105 0.17 17.14 -21.45
C LYS A 105 1.54 17.42 -20.83
N ASN A 106 2.51 16.55 -21.08
CA ASN A 106 3.87 16.67 -20.56
C ASN A 106 4.90 16.18 -21.60
N ASP A 107 6.19 16.37 -21.29
CA ASP A 107 7.30 16.04 -22.19
C ASP A 107 7.69 14.55 -22.20
N TYR A 108 7.17 13.75 -21.27
CA TYR A 108 7.65 12.39 -21.00
C TYR A 108 6.73 11.32 -21.55
N TYR A 109 5.43 11.58 -21.52
CA TYR A 109 4.39 10.62 -21.85
C TYR A 109 3.46 11.17 -22.93
N SER A 110 3.01 10.24 -23.77
CA SER A 110 1.99 10.49 -24.79
C SER A 110 0.68 10.97 -24.17
N PHE A 111 -0.06 11.82 -24.89
CA PHE A 111 -1.36 12.32 -24.45
C PHE A 111 -2.48 11.25 -24.50
N GLY A 112 -2.38 10.32 -25.45
CA GLY A 112 -3.28 9.17 -25.58
C GLY A 112 -2.79 7.95 -24.79
N PRO A 113 -3.65 6.95 -24.55
CA PRO A 113 -3.22 5.70 -23.94
C PRO A 113 -2.14 5.06 -24.83
N ASN A 114 -1.06 4.59 -24.21
CA ASN A 114 -0.10 3.75 -24.91
C ASN A 114 -0.76 2.38 -25.08
N GLU A 115 -1.12 2.02 -26.31
CA GLU A 115 -1.56 0.66 -26.60
C GLU A 115 -0.37 -0.29 -26.36
N ALA A 116 -0.61 -1.36 -25.62
CA ALA A 116 0.37 -2.42 -25.45
C ALA A 116 0.38 -3.25 -26.74
N ASP A 117 1.07 -2.75 -27.76
CA ASP A 117 1.26 -3.50 -29.00
C ASP A 117 2.06 -4.76 -28.68
N VAL A 118 1.42 -5.92 -28.81
CA VAL A 118 1.96 -7.25 -28.45
C VAL A 118 3.21 -7.59 -29.28
N ASP A 119 3.42 -6.89 -30.40
CA ASP A 119 4.58 -6.99 -31.29
C ASP A 119 5.77 -6.10 -30.85
N GLU A 120 5.57 -5.12 -29.95
CA GLU A 120 6.65 -4.35 -29.30
C GLU A 120 7.14 -5.04 -28.00
N GLN A 121 7.30 -6.38 -28.03
CA GLN A 121 8.00 -7.16 -26.98
C GLN A 121 9.52 -6.89 -26.95
N THR A 122 9.93 -5.65 -27.16
CA THR A 122 11.30 -5.25 -26.84
C THR A 122 11.27 -4.77 -25.41
N ASP A 123 11.91 -5.54 -24.51
CA ASP A 123 12.30 -5.00 -23.21
C ASP A 123 12.87 -3.60 -23.46
N PRO A 124 12.37 -2.56 -22.76
CA PRO A 124 12.86 -1.20 -22.96
C PRO A 124 14.38 -1.23 -22.88
N PRO A 125 15.10 -0.57 -23.81
CA PRO A 125 16.55 -0.70 -23.94
C PRO A 125 17.15 -0.55 -22.56
N ASN A 126 17.75 -1.67 -22.10
CA ASN A 126 18.31 -1.90 -20.79
C ASN A 126 18.67 -0.56 -20.14
N SER A 127 17.88 -0.10 -19.15
CA SER A 127 18.39 0.98 -18.31
C SER A 127 19.73 0.45 -17.81
N ASN A 128 20.84 1.13 -18.12
CA ASN A 128 22.22 0.65 -17.87
C ASN A 128 22.53 0.35 -16.38
N PHE A 129 21.53 0.36 -15.52
CA PHE A 129 21.57 -0.02 -14.12
C PHE A 129 21.25 -1.52 -13.93
N VAL A 130 22.28 -2.35 -14.11
CA VAL A 130 22.25 -3.76 -13.73
C VAL A 130 22.25 -3.85 -12.20
N VAL A 131 21.14 -4.30 -11.63
CA VAL A 131 21.07 -4.63 -10.19
C VAL A 131 21.91 -5.87 -9.98
N THR A 132 22.88 -5.81 -9.07
CA THR A 132 23.68 -6.97 -8.69
C THR A 132 22.76 -8.07 -8.12
N GLU A 133 23.11 -9.34 -8.29
CA GLU A 133 22.30 -10.45 -7.72
C GLU A 133 22.07 -10.29 -6.21
N GLY A 134 23.06 -9.76 -5.48
CA GLY A 134 22.93 -9.45 -4.05
C GLY A 134 21.99 -8.28 -3.72
N ALA A 135 21.71 -7.38 -4.67
CA ALA A 135 20.71 -6.32 -4.49
C ALA A 135 19.31 -6.76 -4.97
N LYS A 136 19.21 -7.73 -5.89
CA LYS A 136 17.93 -8.32 -6.28
C LYS A 136 17.26 -9.07 -5.13
N SER A 137 18.04 -9.73 -4.27
CA SER A 137 17.54 -10.41 -3.07
C SER A 137 16.95 -9.45 -2.02
N LEU A 138 17.26 -8.15 -2.10
CA LEU A 138 16.71 -7.13 -1.20
C LEU A 138 15.35 -6.60 -1.67
N LEU A 139 15.03 -6.71 -2.96
CA LEU A 139 13.76 -6.22 -3.51
C LEU A 139 12.62 -7.20 -3.20
N PHE A 140 11.40 -6.68 -3.06
CA PHE A 140 10.23 -7.55 -3.04
C PHE A 140 9.96 -8.08 -4.45
N LYS A 141 9.35 -9.27 -4.52
CA LYS A 141 8.84 -9.82 -5.79
C LYS A 141 7.92 -8.81 -6.46
N GLU A 142 8.09 -8.65 -7.77
CA GLU A 142 7.33 -7.70 -8.56
C GLU A 142 5.97 -8.30 -8.97
N TRP A 143 4.90 -7.54 -8.77
CA TRP A 143 3.52 -7.90 -9.09
C TRP A 143 2.81 -6.69 -9.67
N GLU A 144 1.84 -6.91 -10.58
CA GLU A 144 0.92 -5.86 -10.96
C GLU A 144 -0.22 -5.76 -9.94
N LEU A 145 -0.67 -4.54 -9.67
CA LEU A 145 -1.82 -4.27 -8.82
C LEU A 145 -3.00 -3.85 -9.71
N MET A 146 -3.88 -4.81 -9.97
CA MET A 146 -5.15 -4.59 -10.66
C MET A 146 -6.13 -3.98 -9.67
N VAL A 147 -6.87 -2.95 -10.08
CA VAL A 147 -7.83 -2.24 -9.22
C VAL A 147 -9.16 -2.18 -9.96
N ASP A 148 -10.18 -2.77 -9.37
CA ASP A 148 -11.52 -2.91 -9.92
C ASP A 148 -12.56 -2.43 -8.90
N GLU A 149 -13.75 -2.07 -9.37
CA GLU A 149 -14.86 -1.63 -8.51
C GLU A 149 -15.31 -2.78 -7.59
N GLU A 150 -15.56 -2.49 -6.31
CA GLU A 150 -16.10 -3.48 -5.36
C GLU A 150 -17.56 -3.79 -5.70
N ASP A 151 -17.84 -5.05 -6.02
CA ASP A 151 -19.21 -5.51 -6.26
C ASP A 151 -20.11 -5.30 -5.02
N GLU A 152 -21.33 -4.81 -5.21
CA GLU A 152 -22.31 -4.62 -4.13
C GLU A 152 -22.98 -5.93 -3.67
N GLU A 153 -22.64 -7.08 -4.27
CA GLU A 153 -23.33 -8.35 -3.97
C GLU A 153 -23.02 -8.84 -2.54
N ASP A 154 -24.06 -8.92 -1.71
CA ASP A 154 -23.97 -9.56 -0.40
C ASP A 154 -23.79 -11.07 -0.61
N PRO A 155 -22.75 -11.70 -0.04
CA PRO A 155 -22.57 -13.14 -0.20
C PRO A 155 -23.74 -13.84 0.49
N THR A 156 -24.59 -14.49 -0.29
CA THR A 156 -25.89 -15.01 0.16
C THR A 156 -25.78 -16.18 1.15
N THR A 157 -24.57 -16.67 1.47
CA THR A 157 -24.38 -17.81 2.39
C THR A 157 -23.04 -17.81 3.15
N VAL A 158 -22.46 -16.66 3.50
CA VAL A 158 -21.23 -16.68 4.34
C VAL A 158 -21.64 -16.82 5.81
N ASP A 159 -21.40 -18.00 6.38
CA ASP A 159 -21.44 -18.20 7.83
C ASP A 159 -20.31 -17.38 8.46
N THR A 160 -20.68 -16.19 8.93
CA THR A 160 -19.75 -15.26 9.57
C THR A 160 -19.02 -15.91 10.74
N ASN A 161 -19.60 -16.89 11.43
CA ASN A 161 -18.94 -17.54 12.56
C ASN A 161 -17.82 -18.48 12.08
N GLN A 162 -18.01 -19.21 10.97
CA GLN A 162 -16.96 -20.06 10.40
C GLN A 162 -15.80 -19.24 9.84
N GLU A 163 -16.09 -18.11 9.19
CA GLU A 163 -15.02 -17.25 8.66
C GLU A 163 -14.28 -16.50 9.77
N MET A 164 -15.00 -16.11 10.84
CA MET A 164 -14.40 -15.63 12.09
C MET A 164 -13.51 -16.69 12.72
N GLU A 165 -13.91 -17.96 12.70
CA GLU A 165 -13.10 -19.06 13.20
C GLU A 165 -11.90 -19.33 12.30
N LYS A 166 -12.01 -19.25 10.97
CA LYS A 166 -10.86 -19.32 10.06
C LYS A 166 -9.89 -18.16 10.23
N LEU A 167 -10.37 -16.94 10.40
CA LEU A 167 -9.53 -15.76 10.62
C LEU A 167 -8.84 -15.84 11.99
N ARG A 168 -9.59 -16.20 13.05
CA ARG A 168 -9.03 -16.51 14.38
C ARG A 168 -8.02 -17.64 14.31
N LYS A 169 -8.27 -18.66 13.50
CA LYS A 169 -7.37 -19.79 13.26
C LYS A 169 -6.18 -19.36 12.42
N MET A 170 -6.28 -18.45 11.46
CA MET A 170 -5.12 -17.90 10.73
C MET A 170 -4.24 -17.02 11.62
N ILE A 171 -4.86 -16.24 12.52
CA ILE A 171 -4.19 -15.46 13.57
C ILE A 171 -3.52 -16.41 14.58
N ALA A 172 -4.19 -17.49 15.00
CA ALA A 172 -3.68 -18.47 15.97
C ALA A 172 -2.66 -19.47 15.37
N GLU A 173 -2.81 -19.84 14.10
CA GLU A 173 -1.94 -20.77 13.34
C GLU A 173 -0.72 -20.08 12.75
N LYS A 174 -0.46 -18.80 13.09
CA LYS A 174 0.79 -18.10 12.75
C LYS A 174 1.05 -17.97 11.25
N LYS A 175 -0.02 -17.91 10.44
CA LYS A 175 0.06 -17.76 8.97
C LYS A 175 -0.03 -16.31 8.47
N ALA A 176 -0.29 -15.35 9.35
CA ALA A 176 0.20 -13.99 9.16
C ALA A 176 1.63 -13.95 9.72
N GLY A 177 2.63 -14.01 8.83
CA GLY A 177 4.06 -13.77 9.09
C GLY A 177 4.59 -14.00 10.51
N THR A 178 4.69 -15.27 10.94
CA THR A 178 5.56 -15.80 12.02
C THR A 178 5.60 -15.07 13.39
N MET A 179 4.98 -15.68 14.41
CA MET A 179 5.31 -15.46 15.83
C MET A 179 5.73 -16.78 16.51
N GLU A 180 7.03 -17.03 16.61
CA GLU A 180 7.57 -17.98 17.59
C GLU A 180 7.83 -17.22 18.90
N ASN A 181 6.88 -17.35 19.85
CA ASN A 181 7.02 -17.22 21.33
C ASN A 181 5.87 -16.45 22.00
N LEU A 182 4.62 -16.93 21.85
CA LEU A 182 3.53 -16.55 22.76
C LEU A 182 3.05 -17.82 23.47
N SER A 183 2.91 -17.72 24.79
CA SER A 183 2.47 -18.81 25.65
C SER A 183 0.95 -18.96 25.60
N GLU A 184 0.47 -20.19 25.83
CA GLU A 184 -0.97 -20.53 25.82
C GLU A 184 -1.81 -19.65 26.75
N LYS A 185 -1.21 -19.12 27.82
CA LYS A 185 -1.84 -18.18 28.76
C LYS A 185 -2.02 -16.77 28.23
N GLU A 186 -1.18 -16.30 27.32
CA GLU A 186 -1.33 -15.00 26.68
C GLU A 186 -2.48 -15.03 25.66
N LEU A 187 -2.68 -16.17 24.98
CA LEU A 187 -3.84 -16.41 24.08
C LEU A 187 -5.19 -16.35 24.80
N GLU A 188 -5.28 -16.85 26.03
CA GLU A 188 -6.52 -16.83 26.82
C GLU A 188 -6.85 -15.42 27.36
N GLN A 189 -5.84 -14.59 27.60
CA GLN A 189 -6.04 -13.20 28.03
C GLN A 189 -6.64 -12.33 26.91
N TYR A 190 -6.35 -12.63 25.64
CA TYR A 190 -6.86 -11.90 24.47
C TYR A 190 -8.23 -12.37 23.98
N THR A 191 -8.63 -13.60 24.30
CA THR A 191 -9.95 -14.13 23.89
C THR A 191 -11.07 -13.80 24.89
N GLY A 192 -10.73 -13.17 26.02
CA GLY A 192 -11.64 -12.95 27.13
C GLY A 192 -11.69 -11.54 27.68
N SER A 193 -12.02 -10.50 26.88
CA SER A 193 -12.80 -9.34 27.39
C SER A 193 -13.23 -8.29 26.34
N MET A 194 -14.53 -8.30 26.02
CA MET A 194 -15.40 -7.12 25.76
C MET A 194 -15.05 -6.21 24.54
N PRO A 195 -15.72 -5.05 24.34
CA PRO A 195 -16.65 -4.66 23.26
C PRO A 195 -16.05 -4.37 21.85
N GLU A 196 -15.08 -5.17 21.42
CA GLU A 196 -14.29 -4.99 20.19
C GLU A 196 -14.92 -5.64 18.93
N ASP A 197 -16.02 -6.39 19.11
CA ASP A 197 -16.65 -7.20 18.08
C ASP A 197 -17.26 -6.40 16.92
N LYS A 198 -17.78 -5.18 17.11
CA LYS A 198 -18.50 -4.50 15.99
C LYS A 198 -17.59 -4.01 14.87
N VAL A 199 -16.43 -3.46 15.22
CA VAL A 199 -15.46 -2.96 14.24
C VAL A 199 -14.82 -4.15 13.53
N PHE A 200 -14.38 -5.14 14.30
CA PHE A 200 -13.84 -6.38 13.76
C PHE A 200 -14.85 -7.16 12.91
N ASN A 201 -16.09 -7.33 13.36
CA ASN A 201 -17.13 -8.00 12.56
C ASN A 201 -17.45 -7.24 11.27
N LYS A 202 -17.43 -5.90 11.30
CA LYS A 202 -17.61 -5.08 10.11
C LYS A 202 -16.44 -5.27 9.14
N PHE A 203 -15.20 -5.30 9.65
CA PHE A 203 -14.01 -5.61 8.89
C PHE A 203 -14.12 -7.02 8.28
N SER A 204 -14.29 -8.05 9.10
CA SER A 204 -14.36 -9.46 8.68
C SER A 204 -15.47 -9.72 7.67
N LYS A 205 -16.69 -9.19 7.91
CA LYS A 205 -17.80 -9.34 6.95
C LYS A 205 -17.48 -8.70 5.59
N ARG A 206 -16.79 -7.55 5.60
CA ARG A 206 -16.39 -6.83 4.40
C ARG A 206 -15.26 -7.56 3.65
N ILE A 207 -14.27 -8.08 4.38
CA ILE A 207 -13.15 -8.83 3.79
C ILE A 207 -13.59 -10.19 3.26
N ALA A 208 -14.57 -10.84 3.89
CA ALA A 208 -15.09 -12.13 3.45
C ALA A 208 -15.68 -12.12 2.02
N ARG A 209 -16.01 -10.95 1.46
CA ARG A 209 -16.45 -10.83 0.06
C ARG A 209 -15.29 -11.07 -0.91
N HIS A 210 -14.13 -10.50 -0.60
CA HIS A 210 -12.92 -10.57 -1.42
C HIS A 210 -11.71 -10.78 -0.51
N PRO A 211 -11.47 -12.02 -0.05
CA PRO A 211 -10.44 -12.30 0.96
C PRO A 211 -9.02 -12.06 0.47
N ASP A 212 -8.79 -12.04 -0.85
CA ASP A 212 -7.49 -11.84 -1.49
C ASP A 212 -7.18 -10.37 -1.80
N GLN A 213 -8.07 -9.44 -1.44
CA GLN A 213 -7.88 -8.01 -1.69
C GLN A 213 -6.64 -7.48 -0.94
N VAL A 214 -5.75 -6.78 -1.63
CA VAL A 214 -4.53 -6.18 -1.08
C VAL A 214 -4.60 -4.66 -0.94
N LEU A 215 -5.56 -4.02 -1.60
CA LEU A 215 -5.78 -2.57 -1.62
C LEU A 215 -7.29 -2.29 -1.48
N ARG A 216 -7.66 -1.22 -0.79
CA ARG A 216 -8.96 -0.55 -0.98
C ARG A 216 -8.75 0.92 -1.25
N TYR A 217 -9.32 1.42 -2.33
CA TYR A 217 -9.21 2.81 -2.76
C TYR A 217 -10.55 3.52 -2.55
N ASP A 218 -10.57 4.56 -1.71
CA ASP A 218 -11.76 5.35 -1.39
C ASP A 218 -11.34 6.77 -1.01
N ARG A 219 -11.01 7.56 -2.04
CA ARG A 219 -10.49 8.92 -1.86
C ARG A 219 -11.54 9.86 -1.24
N GLY A 220 -11.21 10.36 -0.06
CA GLY A 220 -12.10 11.19 0.78
C GLY A 220 -13.02 10.38 1.69
N GLY A 221 -12.90 9.05 1.69
CA GLY A 221 -13.68 8.15 2.51
C GLY A 221 -13.11 7.94 3.92
N ILE A 222 -13.42 6.79 4.50
CA ILE A 222 -13.01 6.43 5.86
C ILE A 222 -12.30 5.07 5.81
N PRO A 223 -11.08 4.95 6.37
CA PRO A 223 -10.40 3.67 6.41
C PRO A 223 -11.21 2.60 7.16
N LEU A 224 -11.20 1.39 6.62
CA LEU A 224 -11.72 0.19 7.24
C LEU A 224 -10.66 -0.39 8.18
N TRP A 225 -10.78 -0.03 9.46
CA TRP A 225 -9.90 -0.49 10.54
C TRP A 225 -10.31 -1.86 11.09
N ILE A 226 -9.32 -2.58 11.63
CA ILE A 226 -9.49 -3.89 12.28
C ILE A 226 -9.93 -3.69 13.73
N THR A 227 -9.30 -2.75 14.42
CA THR A 227 -9.59 -2.41 15.82
C THR A 227 -9.83 -0.90 15.98
N THR A 228 -10.36 -0.50 17.13
CA THR A 228 -10.54 0.92 17.50
C THR A 228 -9.22 1.62 17.86
N ASN A 229 -8.14 0.86 18.08
CA ASN A 229 -6.82 1.41 18.34
C ASN A 229 -6.17 1.79 17.00
N THR A 230 -6.62 2.90 16.43
CA THR A 230 -5.96 3.52 15.28
C THR A 230 -5.02 4.53 15.87
N GLY A 231 -3.73 4.19 16.00
CA GLY A 231 -2.72 5.01 16.69
C GLY A 231 -3.06 6.49 16.57
N ASN A 232 -3.44 7.11 17.70
CA ASN A 232 -4.23 8.37 17.81
C ASN A 232 -3.50 9.63 17.31
N SER A 233 -2.67 9.49 16.29
CA SER A 233 -1.88 10.55 15.68
C SER A 233 -2.82 11.47 14.89
N PRO A 234 -2.89 12.77 15.24
CA PRO A 234 -3.63 13.73 14.43
C PRO A 234 -2.99 13.78 13.04
N ILE A 235 -3.83 13.75 12.00
CA ILE A 235 -3.36 13.82 10.61
C ILE A 235 -2.83 15.24 10.38
N PRO A 236 -1.54 15.44 10.10
CA PRO A 236 -0.99 16.77 9.89
C PRO A 236 -1.44 17.33 8.54
N ASN A 237 -1.54 18.66 8.46
CA ASN A 237 -1.75 19.36 7.20
C ASN A 237 -0.60 19.14 6.22
N CYS A 238 -0.89 19.30 4.92
CA CYS A 238 0.09 19.22 3.85
C CYS A 238 1.27 20.14 4.14
N LYS A 239 2.49 19.59 4.12
CA LYS A 239 3.71 20.37 4.45
C LYS A 239 4.07 21.43 3.39
N TYR A 240 3.38 21.45 2.27
CA TYR A 240 3.66 22.34 1.13
C TYR A 240 2.66 23.49 1.04
N CYS A 241 1.36 23.19 0.90
CA CYS A 241 0.31 24.22 0.80
C CYS A 241 -0.43 24.49 2.12
N ASN A 242 -0.09 23.77 3.20
CA ASN A 242 -0.78 23.82 4.50
C ASN A 242 -2.28 23.43 4.47
N GLY A 243 -2.77 22.87 3.36
CA GLY A 243 -4.14 22.35 3.25
C GLY A 243 -4.34 21.03 3.99
N GLU A 244 -5.60 20.67 4.25
CA GLU A 244 -5.96 19.41 4.90
C GLU A 244 -5.55 18.19 4.06
N ARG A 245 -5.18 17.11 4.75
CA ARG A 245 -5.06 15.78 4.14
C ARG A 245 -6.33 14.99 4.35
N HIS A 246 -6.70 14.18 3.37
CA HIS A 246 -7.80 13.22 3.48
C HIS A 246 -7.31 11.79 3.27
N PHE A 247 -8.10 10.83 3.73
CA PHE A 247 -7.86 9.43 3.42
C PHE A 247 -7.93 9.22 1.91
N GLU A 248 -7.04 8.39 1.38
CA GLU A 248 -7.04 8.07 -0.03
C GLU A 248 -7.25 6.59 -0.31
N PHE A 249 -6.39 5.75 0.26
CA PHE A 249 -6.50 4.31 0.13
C PHE A 249 -5.87 3.63 1.33
N GLN A 250 -6.18 2.35 1.50
CA GLN A 250 -5.52 1.50 2.47
C GLN A 250 -4.93 0.26 1.83
N ILE A 251 -3.82 -0.20 2.38
CA ILE A 251 -3.22 -1.49 2.07
C ILE A 251 -3.63 -2.49 3.13
N MET A 252 -4.03 -3.66 2.65
CA MET A 252 -4.55 -4.75 3.44
C MET A 252 -3.43 -5.71 3.91
N PRO A 253 -3.64 -6.48 4.98
CA PRO A 253 -2.62 -7.37 5.52
C PRO A 253 -2.27 -8.50 4.55
N GLN A 254 -3.21 -8.88 3.67
CA GLN A 254 -3.04 -9.87 2.60
C GLN A 254 -1.81 -9.62 1.73
N LEU A 255 -1.39 -8.36 1.56
CA LEU A 255 -0.22 -8.01 0.77
C LEU A 255 1.06 -8.70 1.29
N LEU A 256 1.15 -8.92 2.61
CA LEU A 256 2.29 -9.59 3.26
C LEU A 256 2.57 -10.98 2.69
N ASN A 257 1.52 -11.71 2.29
CA ASN A 257 1.63 -13.05 1.73
C ASN A 257 2.34 -13.08 0.37
N PHE A 258 2.27 -11.99 -0.39
CA PHE A 258 2.81 -11.91 -1.75
C PHE A 258 4.23 -11.38 -1.82
N ILE A 259 4.64 -10.59 -0.82
CA ILE A 259 5.96 -9.94 -0.80
C ILE A 259 7.06 -10.84 -0.22
N ASN A 260 6.77 -12.12 0.03
CA ASN A 260 7.69 -13.19 0.46
C ASN A 260 8.78 -12.68 1.41
N VAL A 261 8.34 -12.09 2.52
CA VAL A 261 9.20 -11.68 3.63
C VAL A 261 9.80 -12.97 4.18
N GLY A 262 10.99 -13.35 3.68
CA GLY A 262 11.62 -14.62 4.03
C GLY A 262 11.69 -14.81 5.55
N ILE A 263 11.72 -16.07 5.99
CA ILE A 263 11.72 -16.49 7.41
C ILE A 263 12.83 -15.82 8.24
N GLU A 264 13.85 -15.26 7.60
CA GLU A 264 14.93 -14.49 8.23
C GLU A 264 14.52 -13.06 8.66
N PHE A 265 13.49 -12.46 8.06
CA PHE A 265 13.02 -11.10 8.37
C PHE A 265 11.85 -11.16 9.34
N ASN A 266 12.17 -11.45 10.59
CA ASN A 266 11.25 -11.60 11.72
C ASN A 266 10.53 -10.28 12.11
N SER A 267 10.08 -9.44 11.16
CA SER A 267 9.80 -8.04 11.52
C SER A 267 8.96 -7.14 10.63
N ILE A 268 8.48 -7.55 9.46
CA ILE A 268 7.55 -6.70 8.70
C ILE A 268 6.16 -7.26 8.85
N ASP A 269 5.39 -6.61 9.70
CA ASP A 269 3.98 -6.92 9.93
C ASP A 269 3.19 -5.62 9.97
N TRP A 270 1.94 -5.69 9.51
CA TRP A 270 0.92 -4.66 9.63
C TRP A 270 -0.46 -5.30 9.47
N GLY A 271 -1.44 -4.77 10.20
CA GLY A 271 -2.85 -5.01 9.96
C GLY A 271 -3.39 -4.16 8.81
N VAL A 272 -3.28 -2.84 8.92
CA VAL A 272 -3.74 -1.90 7.88
C VAL A 272 -2.75 -0.75 7.75
N LEU A 273 -2.39 -0.38 6.52
CA LEU A 273 -1.70 0.87 6.24
C LEU A 273 -2.68 1.84 5.57
N ALA A 274 -3.11 2.87 6.29
CA ALA A 274 -3.99 3.91 5.74
C ALA A 274 -3.17 5.10 5.24
N VAL A 275 -3.32 5.43 3.97
CA VAL A 275 -2.59 6.52 3.32
C VAL A 275 -3.47 7.77 3.24
N TYR A 276 -2.88 8.90 3.63
CA TYR A 276 -3.51 10.21 3.63
C TYR A 276 -2.72 11.18 2.78
N THR A 277 -3.40 11.84 1.85
CA THR A 277 -2.75 12.76 0.90
C THR A 277 -3.42 14.13 0.91
N CYS A 278 -2.72 15.13 0.38
CA CYS A 278 -3.25 16.49 0.23
C CYS A 278 -4.58 16.49 -0.55
N LYS A 279 -5.66 16.98 0.08
CA LYS A 279 -6.99 17.08 -0.52
C LYS A 279 -6.98 17.89 -1.82
N GLU A 280 -6.21 18.96 -1.84
CA GLU A 280 -6.09 19.85 -3.00
C GLU A 280 -5.18 19.31 -4.12
N SER A 281 -4.47 18.19 -3.89
CA SER A 281 -3.40 17.71 -4.77
C SER A 281 -2.47 18.86 -5.19
N CYS A 282 -1.90 19.59 -4.22
CA CYS A 282 -1.14 20.80 -4.50
C CYS A 282 0.12 20.56 -5.35
N ASN A 283 0.51 21.58 -6.13
CA ASN A 283 1.72 21.59 -6.95
C ASN A 283 2.93 22.24 -6.27
N GLU A 284 2.73 22.92 -5.13
CA GLU A 284 3.78 23.61 -4.37
C GLU A 284 4.88 22.67 -3.86
N GLY A 285 6.14 23.07 -3.94
CA GLY A 285 7.29 22.29 -3.46
C GLY A 285 7.90 21.37 -4.53
N PRO A 286 8.58 20.28 -4.12
CA PRO A 286 9.26 19.36 -5.02
C PRO A 286 8.28 18.51 -5.86
N ALA A 287 8.79 17.87 -6.90
CA ALA A 287 8.00 16.94 -7.73
C ALA A 287 7.42 15.78 -6.90
N TYR A 288 8.26 15.20 -6.02
CA TYR A 288 7.89 14.13 -5.10
C TYR A 288 7.62 14.68 -3.71
N LYS A 289 6.36 14.58 -3.28
CA LYS A 289 5.82 15.22 -2.08
C LYS A 289 5.57 14.19 -1.00
N GLU A 290 6.12 14.39 0.20
CA GLU A 290 5.85 13.47 1.31
C GLU A 290 4.41 13.59 1.80
N GLU A 291 3.72 12.45 1.82
CA GLU A 291 2.37 12.29 2.32
C GLU A 291 2.38 11.46 3.61
N PHE A 292 1.20 11.29 4.22
CA PHE A 292 1.09 10.74 5.57
C PHE A 292 0.54 9.31 5.55
N LEU A 293 1.01 8.49 6.47
CA LEU A 293 0.58 7.10 6.62
C LEU A 293 0.29 6.83 8.09
N ILE A 294 -0.78 6.08 8.35
CA ILE A 294 -1.05 5.49 9.65
C ILE A 294 -0.94 3.97 9.51
N LYS A 295 -0.11 3.36 10.36
CA LYS A 295 0.00 1.92 10.49
C LYS A 295 -0.85 1.47 11.67
N GLN A 296 -1.71 0.47 11.44
CA GLN A 296 -2.35 -0.32 12.48
C GLN A 296 -1.79 -1.73 12.43
N ASP A 297 -1.34 -2.26 13.55
CA ASP A 297 -0.92 -3.66 13.69
C ASP A 297 -2.08 -4.57 14.16
N LEU A 298 -1.96 -5.87 13.88
CA LEU A 298 -2.94 -6.88 14.33
C LEU A 298 -2.82 -7.18 15.83
N THR A 299 -1.64 -7.00 16.42
CA THR A 299 -1.34 -7.23 17.83
C THR A 299 -0.82 -5.93 18.46
N THR A 300 -1.33 -5.59 19.65
CA THR A 300 -0.83 -4.49 20.50
C THR A 300 0.27 -4.96 21.44
#